data_AF-A0A0C2DYQ6-F1
#
_entry.id   AF-A0A0C2DYQ6-F1
#
_cell.length_a   1.000
_cell.length_b   1.000
_cell.length_c   1.000
_cell.angle_alpha   90.00
_cell.angle_beta   90.00
_cell.angle_gamma   90.00
#
_symmetry.space_group_name_H-M   'P 1'
#
loop_
_entity.id
_entity.type
_entity.pdbx_description
1 polymer ?
#
loop_
_entity_poly.entity_id
_entity_poly.type
_entity_poly.pdbx_seq_one_letter_code
_entity_poly.pdbx_strand_id
1 'polypeptide(L)'
;MKKWTEDGSILAYGVSEKGSDWNVVRFRTADKKDLKDVIEGVKHSELAWLKDNSGVFYSKYPHPKATVGKSAEKHEYHSLYFHRMGTDGDKDVLIYGREDSPDNLVTGEVTEDGKYLVIYDDSSDVPFNKLYYQDLSNSGKLNGKIKPKPLFDKLDARYMVRDFIPLISTWITTTIQCLY
;
A
#
# COMPACT_ATOMS: atom_id res chain seq x y z
N MET A 1 4.15 -10.56 3.56
CA MET A 1 4.61 -9.35 2.82
C MET A 1 6.07 -9.05 3.18
N LYS A 2 6.91 -8.63 2.21
CA LYS A 2 8.27 -8.10 2.46
C LYS A 2 8.72 -7.21 1.30
N LYS A 3 9.50 -6.16 1.56
CA LYS A 3 10.03 -5.25 0.54
C LYS A 3 11.32 -4.58 1.03
N TRP A 4 12.35 -4.61 0.21
CA TRP A 4 13.57 -3.82 0.42
C TRP A 4 13.38 -2.41 -0.11
N THR A 5 14.04 -1.44 0.54
CA THR A 5 14.40 -0.18 -0.11
C THR A 5 15.24 -0.46 -1.36
N GLU A 6 15.25 0.47 -2.30
CA GLU A 6 15.93 0.23 -3.58
C GLU A 6 17.44 0.12 -3.44
N ASP A 7 18.02 0.90 -2.53
CA ASP A 7 19.44 0.82 -2.18
C ASP A 7 19.78 -0.42 -1.32
N GLY A 8 18.78 -1.23 -0.96
CA GLY A 8 18.95 -2.43 -0.14
C GLY A 8 19.30 -2.16 1.32
N SER A 9 19.25 -0.92 1.79
CA SER A 9 19.65 -0.55 3.16
C SER A 9 18.67 -1.05 4.24
N ILE A 10 17.36 -1.08 3.94
CA ILE A 10 16.30 -1.43 4.90
C ILE A 10 15.33 -2.44 4.28
N LEU A 11 15.02 -3.50 5.02
CA LEU A 11 13.96 -4.46 4.75
C LEU A 11 12.75 -4.17 5.64
N ALA A 12 11.60 -3.93 5.04
CA ALA A 12 10.31 -4.07 5.71
C ALA A 12 9.76 -5.49 5.53
N TYR A 13 9.26 -6.11 6.59
CA TYR A 13 8.70 -7.46 6.53
C TYR A 13 7.55 -7.64 7.53
N GLY A 14 6.50 -8.32 7.07
CA GLY A 14 5.35 -8.68 7.91
C GLY A 14 5.61 -9.98 8.67
N VAL A 15 5.28 -9.98 9.96
CA VAL A 15 5.25 -11.16 10.83
C VAL A 15 3.79 -11.45 11.15
N SER A 16 3.32 -12.66 10.82
CA SER A 16 1.95 -13.08 11.12
C SER A 16 1.71 -13.17 12.63
N GLU A 17 0.56 -12.67 13.07
CA GLU A 17 0.10 -12.78 14.44
C GLU A 17 -0.58 -14.13 14.65
N LYS A 18 0.11 -15.07 15.30
CA LYS A 18 -0.44 -16.38 15.73
C LYS A 18 -1.08 -17.19 14.59
N GLY A 19 -0.54 -17.10 13.37
CA GLY A 19 -1.05 -17.83 12.21
C GLY A 19 -2.32 -17.23 11.61
N SER A 20 -2.68 -15.99 11.98
CA SER A 20 -3.74 -15.23 11.32
C SER A 20 -3.21 -14.46 10.11
N ASP A 21 -4.13 -13.97 9.28
CA ASP A 21 -3.81 -13.06 8.17
C ASP A 21 -3.39 -11.65 8.63
N TRP A 22 -3.46 -11.37 9.93
CA TRP A 22 -2.98 -10.12 10.51
C TRP A 22 -1.47 -10.16 10.68
N ASN A 23 -0.83 -9.04 10.35
CA ASN A 23 0.61 -8.89 10.37
C ASN A 23 1.02 -7.68 11.18
N VAL A 24 2.16 -7.84 11.87
CA VAL A 24 2.97 -6.73 12.37
C VAL A 24 4.12 -6.53 11.40
N VAL A 25 4.22 -5.35 10.78
CA VAL A 25 5.35 -5.01 9.92
C VAL A 25 6.48 -4.48 10.80
N ARG A 26 7.66 -5.08 10.61
CA ARG A 26 8.91 -4.71 11.25
C ARG A 26 9.94 -4.31 10.21
N PHE A 27 10.95 -3.58 10.66
CA PHE A 27 12.02 -3.07 9.80
C PHE A 27 13.37 -3.54 10.31
N ARG A 28 14.24 -3.92 9.38
CA ARG A 28 15.59 -4.42 9.67
C ARG A 28 16.57 -3.88 8.64
N THR A 29 17.75 -3.48 9.08
CA THR A 29 18.83 -3.02 8.20
C THR A 29 19.53 -4.19 7.51
N ALA A 30 20.28 -3.91 6.44
CA ALA A 30 21.08 -4.91 5.72
C ALA A 30 22.06 -5.68 6.62
N ASP A 31 22.60 -5.05 7.66
CA ASP A 31 23.48 -5.66 8.67
C ASP A 31 22.72 -6.39 9.79
N LYS A 32 21.43 -6.68 9.58
CA LYS A 32 20.54 -7.47 10.44
C LYS A 32 20.19 -6.84 11.78
N LYS A 33 20.24 -5.51 11.90
CA LYS A 33 19.78 -4.79 13.09
C LYS A 33 18.30 -4.44 12.94
N ASP A 34 17.51 -4.75 13.96
CA ASP A 34 16.10 -4.37 14.00
C ASP A 34 15.97 -2.88 14.31
N LEU A 35 15.12 -2.18 13.56
CA LEU A 35 14.74 -0.79 13.83
C LEU A 35 13.62 -0.73 14.86
N LYS A 36 13.42 0.44 15.46
CA LYS A 36 12.39 0.66 16.48
C LYS A 36 10.98 0.78 15.88
N ASP A 37 10.90 1.15 14.61
CA ASP A 37 9.67 1.31 13.85
C ASP A 37 8.87 0.00 13.80
N VAL A 38 7.57 0.09 14.06
CA VAL A 38 6.63 -1.04 14.05
C VAL A 38 5.29 -0.53 13.53
N ILE A 39 4.67 -1.29 12.62
CA ILE A 39 3.31 -1.04 12.14
C ILE A 39 2.46 -2.26 12.49
N GLU A 40 1.40 -2.05 13.28
CA GLU A 40 0.50 -3.11 13.73
C GLU A 40 -0.80 -3.14 12.93
N GLY A 41 -1.48 -4.30 12.96
CA GLY A 41 -2.81 -4.44 12.37
C GLY A 41 -2.83 -4.37 10.84
N VAL A 42 -1.79 -4.89 10.18
CA VAL A 42 -1.69 -4.88 8.71
C VAL A 42 -2.30 -6.16 8.13
N LYS A 43 -3.21 -6.02 7.17
CA LYS A 43 -3.87 -7.13 6.46
C LYS A 43 -4.11 -6.69 5.02
N HIS A 44 -4.02 -7.61 4.06
CA HIS A 44 -4.25 -7.33 2.62
C HIS A 44 -3.44 -6.12 2.07
N SER A 45 -2.17 -6.03 2.44
CA SER A 45 -1.29 -4.90 2.10
C SER A 45 -0.13 -5.29 1.20
N GLU A 46 0.26 -4.36 0.36
CA GLU A 46 1.59 -4.28 -0.24
C GLU A 46 2.44 -3.23 0.52
N LEU A 47 3.75 -3.25 0.30
CA LEU A 47 4.69 -2.29 0.91
C LEU A 47 5.39 -1.52 -0.20
N ALA A 48 5.22 -0.20 -0.23
CA ALA A 48 5.79 0.66 -1.26
C ALA A 48 6.64 1.75 -0.63
N TRP A 49 7.95 1.67 -0.82
CA TRP A 49 8.91 2.64 -0.28
C TRP A 49 8.92 3.92 -1.10
N LEU A 50 9.08 5.06 -0.42
CA LEU A 50 9.62 6.24 -1.09
C LEU A 50 11.06 5.99 -1.53
N LYS A 51 11.44 6.59 -2.66
CA LYS A 51 12.78 6.46 -3.27
C LYS A 51 13.91 6.92 -2.35
N ASP A 52 13.62 7.87 -1.46
CA ASP A 52 14.55 8.43 -0.48
C ASP A 52 14.59 7.65 0.85
N ASN A 53 13.88 6.51 0.93
CA ASN A 53 13.76 5.64 2.10
C ASN A 53 13.16 6.32 3.34
N SER A 54 12.57 7.51 3.19
CA SER A 54 12.05 8.29 4.32
C SER A 54 10.76 7.72 4.92
N GLY A 55 10.09 6.81 4.21
CA GLY A 55 8.89 6.14 4.68
C GLY A 55 8.33 5.13 3.69
N VAL A 56 7.31 4.42 4.14
CA VAL A 56 6.65 3.32 3.40
C VAL A 56 5.14 3.52 3.41
N PHE A 57 4.52 3.31 2.25
CA PHE A 57 3.08 3.18 2.13
C PHE A 57 2.67 1.74 2.42
N TYR A 58 1.56 1.60 3.13
CA TYR A 58 0.97 0.31 3.47
C TYR A 58 -0.55 0.49 3.62
N SER A 59 -1.30 -0.61 3.57
CA SER A 59 -2.75 -0.58 3.70
C SER A 59 -3.20 -1.39 4.90
N LYS A 60 -4.25 -0.93 5.56
CA LYS A 60 -4.90 -1.66 6.64
C LYS A 60 -6.36 -1.25 6.75
N TYR A 61 -7.10 -2.00 7.55
CA TYR A 61 -8.42 -1.55 8.00
C TYR A 61 -8.25 -0.53 9.14
N PRO A 62 -9.00 0.59 9.13
CA PRO A 62 -9.02 1.51 10.25
C PRO A 62 -9.50 0.75 11.48
N HIS A 63 -8.70 0.80 12.55
CA HIS A 63 -8.97 0.03 13.74
C HIS A 63 -9.81 0.84 14.73
N PRO A 64 -11.07 0.47 15.04
CA PRO A 64 -11.83 1.13 16.09
C PRO A 64 -11.44 0.52 17.44
N LYS A 65 -10.20 0.71 17.94
CA LYS A 65 -9.78 0.21 19.27
C LYS A 65 -10.23 -1.26 19.56
N ALA A 66 -10.28 -2.12 18.56
CA ALA A 66 -10.89 -3.45 18.66
C ALA A 66 -9.83 -4.48 19.02
N THR A 67 -9.58 -4.60 20.33
CA THR A 67 -8.94 -5.74 21.02
C THR A 67 -8.62 -6.94 20.13
N VAL A 68 -7.32 -7.19 19.93
CA VAL A 68 -6.77 -8.42 19.35
C VAL A 68 -7.49 -9.64 19.93
N GLY A 69 -8.21 -10.36 19.07
CA GLY A 69 -8.83 -11.65 19.41
C GLY A 69 -10.30 -11.63 19.84
N LYS A 70 -11.03 -10.51 19.74
CA LYS A 70 -12.48 -10.50 19.98
C LYS A 70 -13.25 -9.54 19.07
N SER A 71 -13.62 -9.99 17.88
CA SER A 71 -14.99 -9.84 17.34
C SER A 71 -15.07 -10.38 15.91
N ALA A 72 -16.22 -10.96 15.58
CA ALA A 72 -16.66 -11.27 14.22
C ALA A 72 -17.13 -9.99 13.49
N GLU A 73 -16.40 -8.88 13.66
CA GLU A 73 -16.73 -7.60 13.02
C GLU A 73 -16.22 -7.60 11.59
N LYS A 74 -17.10 -7.17 10.67
CA LYS A 74 -16.80 -7.02 9.26
C LYS A 74 -15.66 -6.02 9.09
N HIS A 75 -14.62 -6.41 8.36
CA HIS A 75 -13.50 -5.52 8.06
C HIS A 75 -13.87 -4.62 6.89
N GLU A 76 -14.10 -3.34 7.18
CA GLU A 76 -14.54 -2.35 6.20
C GLU A 76 -13.58 -1.16 6.17
N TYR A 77 -13.64 -0.41 5.06
CA TYR A 77 -12.89 0.80 4.80
C TYR A 77 -11.37 0.59 4.71
N HIS A 78 -10.94 -0.50 4.04
CA HIS A 78 -9.53 -0.74 3.77
C HIS A 78 -8.87 0.50 3.14
N SER A 79 -7.82 1.00 3.75
CA SER A 79 -7.27 2.32 3.47
C SER A 79 -5.76 2.28 3.37
N LEU A 80 -5.21 3.16 2.53
CA LEU A 80 -3.79 3.39 2.33
C LEU A 80 -3.27 4.42 3.34
N TYR A 81 -2.23 4.04 4.07
CA TYR A 81 -1.53 4.84 5.05
C TYR A 81 -0.07 5.05 4.63
N PHE A 82 0.57 6.05 5.25
CA PHE A 82 1.99 6.32 5.13
C PHE A 82 2.64 6.32 6.51
N HIS A 83 3.66 5.48 6.65
CA HIS A 83 4.53 5.44 7.82
C HIS A 83 5.83 6.18 7.50
N ARG A 84 6.18 7.17 8.33
CA ARG A 84 7.46 7.87 8.24
C ARG A 84 8.48 7.20 9.14
N MET A 85 9.66 6.88 8.59
CA MET A 85 10.72 6.26 9.37
C MET A 85 11.16 7.14 10.55
N GLY A 86 11.41 6.51 11.69
CA GLY A 86 11.74 7.14 12.96
C GLY A 86 10.53 7.70 13.70
N THR A 87 9.29 7.38 13.28
CA THR A 87 8.07 7.85 13.96
C THR A 87 7.28 6.69 14.58
N ASP A 88 6.35 7.04 15.46
CA ASP A 88 5.44 6.06 16.05
C ASP A 88 4.36 5.69 15.03
N GLY A 89 4.01 4.40 14.93
CA GLY A 89 2.95 3.91 14.04
C GLY A 89 1.58 4.55 14.30
N ASP A 90 1.33 5.04 15.51
CA ASP A 90 0.12 5.82 15.84
C ASP A 90 0.07 7.19 15.16
N LYS A 91 1.20 7.66 14.59
CA LYS A 91 1.30 8.91 13.84
C LYS A 91 1.21 8.70 12.33
N ASP A 92 0.97 7.47 11.89
CA ASP A 92 0.83 7.15 10.48
C ASP A 92 -0.33 7.91 9.86
N VAL A 93 -0.09 8.41 8.66
CA VAL A 93 -1.00 9.33 7.99
C VAL A 93 -1.93 8.53 7.08
N LEU A 94 -3.24 8.74 7.23
CA LEU A 94 -4.22 8.25 6.27
C LEU A 94 -4.08 9.01 4.95
N ILE A 95 -3.63 8.33 3.90
CA ILE A 95 -3.38 8.90 2.57
C ILE A 95 -4.64 8.82 1.72
N TYR A 96 -5.24 7.64 1.63
CA TYR A 96 -6.41 7.43 0.78
C TYR A 96 -7.31 6.33 1.34
N GLY A 97 -8.61 6.50 1.20
CA GLY A 97 -9.64 5.56 1.61
C GLY A 97 -10.98 5.97 1.02
N ARG A 98 -11.93 5.02 0.93
CA ARG A 98 -13.22 5.21 0.27
C ARG A 98 -14.36 4.92 1.23
N GLU A 99 -15.07 5.98 1.63
CA GLU A 99 -16.24 5.87 2.51
C GLU A 99 -17.49 5.38 1.74
N ASP A 100 -17.53 5.60 0.43
CA ASP A 100 -18.60 5.16 -0.49
C ASP A 100 -18.39 3.73 -1.02
N SER A 101 -17.31 3.05 -0.65
CA SER A 101 -16.99 1.69 -1.07
C SER A 101 -16.31 0.93 0.08
N PRO A 102 -17.06 0.62 1.16
CA PRO A 102 -16.51 0.05 2.40
C PRO A 102 -15.81 -1.30 2.22
N ASP A 103 -16.21 -2.07 1.21
CA ASP A 103 -15.72 -3.44 1.00
C ASP A 103 -14.54 -3.53 0.01
N ASN A 104 -14.20 -2.43 -0.66
CA ASN A 104 -13.10 -2.41 -1.61
C ASN A 104 -11.75 -2.53 -0.91
N LEU A 105 -10.78 -3.11 -1.62
CA LEU A 105 -9.40 -3.12 -1.19
C LEU A 105 -8.64 -1.99 -1.87
N VAL A 106 -8.10 -1.09 -1.04
CA VAL A 106 -7.16 -0.07 -1.49
C VAL A 106 -5.72 -0.54 -1.28
N THR A 107 -4.86 -0.46 -2.30
CA THR A 107 -3.41 -0.63 -2.19
C THR A 107 -2.67 0.47 -2.94
N GLY A 108 -1.34 0.52 -2.79
CA GLY A 108 -0.53 1.51 -3.49
C GLY A 108 0.89 1.04 -3.79
N GLU A 109 1.42 1.55 -4.89
CA GLU A 109 2.77 1.30 -5.40
C GLU A 109 3.44 2.63 -5.76
N VAL A 110 4.74 2.75 -5.52
CA VAL A 110 5.53 3.90 -5.95
C VAL A 110 6.24 3.52 -7.24
N THR A 111 6.16 4.38 -8.25
CA THR A 111 6.81 4.16 -9.56
C THR A 111 8.32 4.05 -9.41
N GLU A 112 8.98 3.36 -10.34
CA GLU A 112 10.44 3.13 -10.28
C GLU A 112 11.23 4.44 -10.22
N ASP A 113 10.77 5.48 -10.93
CA ASP A 113 11.41 6.81 -10.90
C ASP A 113 11.11 7.61 -9.63
N GLY A 114 10.30 7.06 -8.72
CA GLY A 114 9.91 7.66 -7.44
C GLY A 114 8.94 8.83 -7.56
N LYS A 115 8.46 9.17 -8.76
CA LYS A 115 7.69 10.40 -9.00
C LYS A 115 6.21 10.25 -8.75
N TYR A 116 5.66 9.04 -8.78
CA TYR A 116 4.24 8.84 -8.61
C TYR A 116 3.93 7.76 -7.59
N LEU A 117 2.89 8.00 -6.80
CA LEU A 117 2.15 6.98 -6.07
C LEU A 117 0.97 6.56 -6.94
N VAL A 118 0.96 5.31 -7.37
CA VAL A 118 -0.18 4.66 -8.03
C VAL A 118 -1.05 4.03 -6.95
N ILE A 119 -2.35 4.25 -7.03
CA ILE A 119 -3.33 3.73 -6.07
C ILE A 119 -4.29 2.83 -6.81
N TYR A 120 -4.43 1.62 -6.31
CA TYR A 120 -5.37 0.61 -6.78
C TYR A 120 -6.58 0.59 -5.86
N ASP A 121 -7.78 0.64 -6.44
CA ASP A 121 -9.07 0.51 -5.77
C ASP A 121 -9.77 -0.71 -6.37
N ASP A 122 -9.48 -1.88 -5.81
CA ASP A 122 -10.03 -3.17 -6.24
C ASP A 122 -11.46 -3.33 -5.73
N SER A 123 -12.39 -3.61 -6.65
CA SER A 123 -13.79 -3.83 -6.30
C SER A 123 -13.99 -5.16 -5.56
N SER A 124 -14.87 -5.16 -4.56
CA SER A 124 -15.35 -6.39 -3.91
C SER A 124 -16.36 -7.17 -4.76
N ASP A 125 -17.03 -6.49 -5.70
CA ASP A 125 -18.22 -7.03 -6.38
C ASP A 125 -17.87 -7.62 -7.75
N VAL A 126 -16.86 -7.08 -8.41
CA VAL A 126 -16.40 -7.48 -9.75
C VAL A 126 -14.87 -7.60 -9.78
N PRO A 127 -14.29 -8.45 -10.64
CA PRO A 127 -12.83 -8.67 -10.69
C PRO A 127 -12.05 -7.53 -11.37
N PHE A 128 -12.51 -6.29 -11.22
CA PHE A 128 -11.99 -5.08 -11.85
C PHE A 128 -11.57 -4.06 -10.78
N ASN A 129 -10.75 -3.09 -11.20
CA ASN A 129 -10.26 -2.06 -10.29
C ASN A 129 -10.27 -0.69 -10.97
N LYS A 130 -10.27 0.34 -10.15
CA LYS A 130 -9.94 1.71 -10.58
C LYS A 130 -8.47 1.98 -10.25
N LEU A 131 -7.87 2.85 -11.05
CA LEU A 131 -6.50 3.31 -10.90
C LEU A 131 -6.48 4.83 -10.76
N TYR A 132 -5.73 5.29 -9.77
CA TYR A 132 -5.46 6.70 -9.54
C TYR A 132 -3.95 6.91 -9.40
N TYR A 133 -3.49 8.13 -9.57
CA TYR A 133 -2.11 8.50 -9.35
C TYR A 133 -1.97 9.83 -8.61
N GLN A 134 -0.90 9.96 -7.85
CA GLN A 134 -0.50 11.17 -7.16
C GLN A 134 0.97 11.47 -7.47
N ASP A 135 1.25 12.71 -7.86
CA ASP A 135 2.61 13.19 -8.03
C ASP A 135 3.30 13.37 -6.66
N LEU A 136 4.47 12.75 -6.51
CA LEU A 136 5.34 12.74 -5.34
C LEU A 136 6.56 13.65 -5.50
N SER A 137 6.79 14.28 -6.65
CA SER A 137 7.94 15.17 -6.88
C SER A 137 7.98 16.37 -5.93
N ASN A 138 6.84 16.71 -5.32
CA ASN A 138 6.69 17.70 -4.24
C ASN A 138 6.19 17.06 -2.93
N SER A 139 6.70 15.86 -2.58
CA SER A 139 6.28 15.01 -1.45
C SER A 139 6.32 15.65 -0.05
N GLY A 140 6.73 16.91 0.09
CA GLY A 140 6.87 17.64 1.36
C GLY A 140 5.61 17.77 2.22
N LYS A 141 4.46 17.21 1.82
CA LYS A 141 3.23 17.17 2.63
C LYS A 141 2.42 15.87 2.48
N LEU A 142 3.04 14.70 2.66
CA LEU A 142 2.29 13.46 3.01
C LEU A 142 1.77 13.52 4.45
N ASN A 143 1.03 14.59 4.79
CA ASN A 143 0.60 14.93 6.14
C ASN A 143 -0.93 14.79 6.32
N GLY A 144 -1.64 14.28 5.31
CA GLY A 144 -3.07 14.01 5.39
C GLY A 144 -3.62 13.32 4.15
N LYS A 145 -4.95 13.17 4.11
CA LYS A 145 -5.68 12.61 2.96
C LYS A 145 -5.37 13.41 1.69
N ILE A 146 -5.03 12.69 0.62
CA ILE A 146 -4.80 13.27 -0.71
C ILE A 146 -6.04 13.12 -1.60
N LYS A 147 -6.06 13.88 -2.70
CA LYS A 147 -7.05 13.74 -3.78
C LYS A 147 -6.30 13.30 -5.05
N PRO A 148 -6.08 11.99 -5.24
CA PRO A 148 -5.31 11.51 -6.38
C PRO A 148 -6.09 11.74 -7.68
N LYS A 149 -5.38 11.89 -8.79
CA LYS A 149 -5.98 12.07 -10.12
C LYS A 149 -6.40 10.70 -10.66
N PRO A 150 -7.59 10.56 -11.25
CA PRO A 150 -7.99 9.32 -11.90
C PRO A 150 -7.11 9.04 -13.12
N LEU A 151 -6.71 7.79 -13.28
CA LEU A 151 -6.08 7.27 -14.50
C LEU A 151 -7.05 6.37 -15.27
N PHE A 152 -7.69 5.42 -14.57
CA PHE A 152 -8.80 4.61 -15.06
C PHE A 152 -9.86 4.54 -13.97
N ASP A 153 -11.03 5.14 -14.19
CA ASP A 153 -12.08 5.30 -13.18
C ASP A 153 -13.35 4.49 -13.49
N LYS A 154 -13.30 3.67 -14.54
CA LYS A 154 -14.33 2.70 -14.91
C LYS A 154 -13.97 1.32 -14.36
N LEU A 155 -15.00 0.57 -13.97
CA LEU A 155 -14.89 -0.84 -13.56
C LEU A 155 -15.18 -1.73 -14.76
N ASP A 156 -14.32 -1.69 -15.77
CA ASP A 156 -14.46 -2.43 -17.03
C ASP A 156 -13.29 -3.38 -17.33
N ALA A 157 -12.18 -3.23 -16.60
CA ALA A 157 -11.04 -4.13 -16.69
C ALA A 157 -10.25 -4.18 -15.38
N ARG A 158 -9.33 -5.14 -15.30
CA ARG A 158 -8.28 -5.14 -14.29
C ARG A 158 -7.03 -4.47 -14.86
N TYR A 159 -6.60 -3.39 -14.23
CA TYR A 159 -5.43 -2.61 -14.61
C TYR A 159 -4.29 -2.81 -13.61
N MET A 160 -3.08 -2.94 -14.14
CA MET A 160 -1.85 -3.08 -13.37
C MET A 160 -0.75 -2.24 -14.01
N VAL A 161 -0.01 -1.49 -13.19
CA VAL A 161 1.17 -0.77 -13.67
C VAL A 161 2.34 -1.75 -13.77
N ARG A 162 3.14 -1.60 -14.82
CA ARG A 162 4.33 -2.41 -15.08
C ARG A 162 5.50 -1.47 -15.31
N ASP A 163 6.17 -1.10 -14.23
CA ASP A 163 7.34 -0.23 -14.30
C ASP A 163 8.66 -1.01 -14.44
N PHE A 164 8.67 -2.32 -14.15
CA PHE A 164 9.83 -3.18 -14.41
C PHE A 164 9.71 -3.90 -15.76
N ILE A 165 10.49 -3.44 -16.74
CA ILE A 165 10.69 -4.14 -18.02
C ILE A 165 12.19 -4.48 -18.09
N PRO A 166 12.60 -5.77 -18.01
CA PRO A 166 13.97 -6.13 -18.32
C PRO A 166 14.24 -5.82 -19.80
N LEU A 167 14.84 -4.65 -20.05
CA LEU A 167 15.46 -4.17 -21.31
C LEU A 167 14.96 -4.79 -22.63
N ILE A 168 13.65 -4.85 -22.88
CA ILE A 168 13.08 -4.97 -24.24
C ILE A 168 11.72 -4.26 -24.27
N SER A 169 11.71 -3.02 -24.78
CA SER A 169 10.55 -2.17 -25.14
C SER A 169 9.56 -1.76 -24.04
N THR A 170 9.38 -0.45 -23.87
CA THR A 170 8.32 0.17 -23.05
C THR A 170 6.96 0.05 -23.74
N TRP A 171 6.01 -0.66 -23.11
CA TRP A 171 4.59 -0.61 -23.44
C TRP A 171 3.76 -0.68 -22.15
N ILE A 172 2.73 0.15 -22.03
CA ILE A 172 1.64 -0.10 -21.09
C ILE A 172 0.86 -1.28 -21.64
N THR A 173 0.94 -2.44 -20.98
CA THR A 173 0.14 -3.61 -21.37
C THR A 173 -1.17 -3.61 -20.61
N THR A 174 -2.28 -3.43 -21.31
CA THR A 174 -3.60 -3.81 -20.81
C THR A 174 -3.71 -5.33 -20.90
N THR A 175 -3.51 -6.04 -19.79
CA THR A 175 -3.86 -7.46 -19.76
C THR A 175 -5.37 -7.57 -19.53
N ILE A 176 -6.15 -7.68 -20.61
CA ILE A 176 -7.54 -8.13 -20.51
C ILE A 176 -7.49 -9.63 -20.24
N GLN A 177 -7.48 -10.01 -18.96
CA GLN A 177 -7.67 -11.40 -18.60
C GLN A 177 -9.18 -11.67 -18.60
N CYS A 178 -9.72 -12.04 -19.78
CA CYS A 178 -11.06 -12.64 -19.85
C CYS A 178 -10.99 -14.00 -19.17
N LEU A 179 -11.48 -14.07 -17.93
CA LEU A 179 -11.88 -15.34 -17.34
C LEU A 179 -13.21 -15.72 -18.01
N TYR A 180 -13.19 -16.78 -18.82
CA TYR A 180 -14.39 -17.42 -19.38
C TYR A 180 -15.04 -18.34 -18.34
#